data_AF-A0A9D6WQ63-F1
#
_entry.id   AF-A0A9D6WQ63-F1
#
_cell.length_a   1.000
_cell.length_b   1.000
_cell.length_c   1.000
_cell.angle_alpha   90.00
_cell.angle_beta   90.00
_cell.angle_gamma   90.00
#
_symmetry.space_group_name_H-M   'P 1'
#
loop_
_entity.id
_entity.type
_entity.pdbx_description
1 polymer ?
#
loop_
_entity_poly.entity_id
_entity_poly.type
_entity_poly.pdbx_seq_one_letter_code
_entity_poly.pdbx_strand_id
1 'polypeptide(L)'
;MGLAREAVNDADDNRWIAFGQTLQGAISPANDRDNYFFAGTAGRVASIRMSQIDAGLDSFIELYDPAGAKIGENDDGGGGTNSWLVKTLPSTGTYRILARSYNLASSGRYNLQLAMAASNNLARGKPAYATSTEFNGVEPYKAFDGNLSTRWSSRFADPQMIYVDLGSNQTFNQVVLRWEAAYARRFGIYYWNGSQWRNVWWTDNGDGGNDTITFTPVSARYVAMYGVQRSTAYGYFSIIRTSCTVAYSGHRAHINSHI
;
A
#
# COMPACT_ATOMS: atom_id res chain seq x y z
N MET A 1 -0.36 1.23 -35.16
CA MET A 1 -0.09 2.58 -34.63
C MET A 1 1.34 2.59 -34.13
N GLY A 2 2.21 3.39 -34.71
CA GLY A 2 3.66 3.32 -34.51
C GLY A 2 4.08 3.84 -33.13
N LEU A 3 4.83 3.02 -32.38
CA LEU A 3 5.57 3.48 -31.22
C LEU A 3 6.70 4.39 -31.72
N ALA A 4 6.79 5.61 -31.18
CA ALA A 4 7.93 6.48 -31.44
C ALA A 4 9.21 5.73 -31.03
N ARG A 5 10.18 5.65 -31.95
CA ARG A 5 11.48 5.03 -31.73
C ARG A 5 12.29 5.90 -30.77
N GLU A 6 12.74 5.32 -29.66
CA GLU A 6 13.52 6.01 -28.62
C GLU A 6 14.96 6.34 -29.09
N ALA A 7 15.58 7.35 -28.49
CA ALA A 7 16.81 7.97 -28.98
C ALA A 7 18.09 7.15 -28.65
N VAL A 8 18.07 6.39 -27.55
CA VAL A 8 19.11 5.45 -27.12
C VAL A 8 18.37 4.27 -26.45
N ASN A 9 18.84 3.04 -26.63
CA ASN A 9 18.29 1.86 -25.95
C ASN A 9 19.44 1.26 -25.13
N ASP A 10 19.40 1.36 -23.82
CA ASP A 10 20.47 0.96 -22.92
C ASP A 10 20.05 -0.12 -21.90
N ALA A 11 20.88 -0.35 -20.87
CA ALA A 11 20.71 -1.48 -19.96
C ALA A 11 19.55 -1.29 -18.97
N ASP A 12 19.08 -0.06 -18.77
CA ASP A 12 18.01 0.27 -17.83
C ASP A 12 16.63 0.45 -18.46
N ASP A 13 16.56 0.30 -19.77
CA ASP A 13 15.32 0.36 -20.52
C ASP A 13 14.42 -0.86 -20.38
N ASN A 14 13.12 -0.58 -20.46
CA ASN A 14 12.04 -1.56 -20.52
C ASN A 14 12.02 -2.58 -19.37
N ARG A 15 12.45 -2.16 -18.18
CA ARG A 15 12.57 -3.03 -17.01
C ARG A 15 11.25 -3.18 -16.24
N TRP A 16 11.07 -4.34 -15.63
CA TRP A 16 9.95 -4.56 -14.71
C TRP A 16 10.31 -4.12 -13.29
N ILE A 17 9.39 -3.42 -12.64
CA ILE A 17 9.50 -3.02 -11.23
C ILE A 17 8.26 -3.50 -10.46
N ALA A 18 8.46 -4.10 -9.30
CA ALA A 18 7.39 -4.54 -8.41
C ALA A 18 7.17 -3.53 -7.27
N PHE A 19 5.97 -3.54 -6.69
CA PHE A 19 5.70 -2.76 -5.48
C PHE A 19 6.64 -3.16 -4.34
N GLY A 20 7.24 -2.17 -3.68
CA GLY A 20 8.25 -2.33 -2.64
C GLY A 20 9.69 -2.34 -3.17
N GLN A 21 9.91 -2.33 -4.49
CA GLN A 21 11.24 -2.31 -5.08
C GLN A 21 11.75 -0.90 -5.33
N THR A 22 13.08 -0.80 -5.34
CA THR A 22 13.84 0.34 -5.85
C THR A 22 14.81 -0.18 -6.91
N LEU A 23 14.81 0.44 -8.08
CA LEU A 23 15.78 0.18 -9.15
C LEU A 23 16.68 1.40 -9.35
N GLN A 24 17.91 1.17 -9.78
CA GLN A 24 18.83 2.23 -10.20
C GLN A 24 18.80 2.34 -11.72
N GLY A 25 18.75 3.57 -12.22
CA GLY A 25 18.91 3.90 -13.64
C GLY A 25 19.73 5.17 -13.83
N ALA A 26 19.92 5.58 -15.07
CA ALA A 26 20.66 6.76 -15.45
C ALA A 26 20.06 7.39 -16.70
N ILE A 27 19.65 8.66 -16.61
CA ILE A 27 19.34 9.44 -17.82
C ILE A 27 20.67 9.80 -18.48
N SER A 28 21.03 9.11 -19.55
CA SER A 28 22.32 9.31 -20.22
C SER A 28 22.29 8.87 -21.69
N PRO A 29 22.21 9.80 -22.66
CA PRO A 29 22.42 11.25 -22.56
C PRO A 29 21.23 12.04 -21.96
N ALA A 30 21.33 13.37 -21.88
CA ALA A 30 20.31 14.19 -21.19
C ALA A 30 18.87 14.08 -21.74
N ASN A 31 18.72 13.66 -22.99
CA ASN A 31 17.43 13.44 -23.67
C ASN A 31 16.94 11.98 -23.65
N ASP A 32 17.62 11.14 -22.87
CA ASP A 32 17.30 9.74 -22.66
C ASP A 32 15.99 9.53 -21.90
N ARG A 33 15.42 8.33 -22.06
CA ARG A 33 14.04 8.00 -21.69
C ARG A 33 13.92 6.54 -21.28
N ASP A 34 13.70 6.34 -19.99
CA ASP A 34 13.74 4.99 -19.44
C ASP A 34 12.31 4.54 -19.15
N ASN A 35 11.91 3.44 -19.79
CA ASN A 35 10.60 2.84 -19.55
C ASN A 35 10.67 1.76 -18.47
N TYR A 36 9.73 1.82 -17.53
CA TYR A 36 9.52 0.78 -16.53
C TYR A 36 8.08 0.28 -16.56
N PHE A 37 7.90 -1.00 -16.32
CA PHE A 37 6.59 -1.65 -16.33
C PHE A 37 6.26 -2.25 -14.97
N PHE A 38 5.00 -2.15 -14.57
CA PHE A 38 4.52 -2.83 -13.36
C PHE A 38 3.09 -3.33 -13.54
N ALA A 39 2.75 -4.43 -12.86
CA ALA A 39 1.38 -4.90 -12.76
C ALA A 39 0.61 -4.08 -11.73
N GLY A 40 -0.40 -3.35 -12.20
CA GLY A 40 -1.31 -2.54 -11.38
C GLY A 40 -2.67 -3.22 -11.17
N THR A 41 -3.31 -2.91 -10.05
CA THR A 41 -4.69 -3.33 -9.76
C THR A 41 -5.56 -2.10 -9.61
N ALA A 42 -6.72 -2.09 -10.26
CA ALA A 42 -7.68 -0.99 -10.18
C ALA A 42 -7.93 -0.58 -8.72
N GLY A 43 -7.91 0.73 -8.47
CA GLY A 43 -8.18 1.34 -7.19
C GLY A 43 -7.05 1.30 -6.15
N ARG A 44 -5.96 0.58 -6.42
CA ARG A 44 -4.73 0.73 -5.62
C ARG A 44 -4.10 2.09 -5.89
N VAL A 45 -3.37 2.61 -4.91
CA VAL A 45 -2.61 3.85 -5.08
C VAL A 45 -1.12 3.53 -5.20
N ALA A 46 -0.56 3.81 -6.36
CA ALA A 46 0.87 3.74 -6.60
C ALA A 46 1.53 5.04 -6.14
N SER A 47 2.62 4.91 -5.38
CA SER A 47 3.57 5.97 -5.07
C SER A 47 4.84 5.69 -5.85
N ILE A 48 5.18 6.56 -6.80
CA ILE A 48 6.33 6.43 -7.68
C ILE A 48 7.26 7.59 -7.36
N ARG A 49 8.49 7.30 -6.94
CA ARG A 49 9.47 8.32 -6.60
C ARG A 49 10.74 8.11 -7.42
N MET A 50 11.21 9.17 -8.06
CA MET A 50 12.49 9.22 -8.75
C MET A 50 13.39 10.16 -7.97
N SER A 51 14.49 9.66 -7.41
CA SER A 51 15.41 10.45 -6.59
C SER A 51 16.81 10.39 -7.18
N GLN A 52 17.41 11.54 -7.43
CA GLN A 52 18.78 11.62 -7.92
C GLN A 52 19.76 10.92 -6.96
N ILE A 53 20.73 10.20 -7.52
CA ILE A 53 21.86 9.62 -6.77
C ILE A 53 23.01 10.62 -6.75
N ASP A 54 23.30 11.21 -7.91
CA ASP A 54 24.28 12.29 -8.06
C ASP A 54 23.56 13.62 -8.32
N ALA A 55 24.17 14.72 -7.88
CA ALA A 55 23.63 16.04 -8.14
C ALA A 55 23.66 16.36 -9.64
N GLY A 56 22.58 16.95 -10.15
CA GLY A 56 22.53 17.51 -11.51
C GLY A 56 21.37 17.03 -12.37
N LEU A 57 20.66 15.98 -11.96
CA LEU A 57 19.43 15.55 -12.63
C LEU A 57 18.22 16.37 -12.16
N ASP A 58 17.48 16.91 -13.12
CA ASP A 58 16.15 17.48 -12.93
C ASP A 58 15.10 16.48 -13.41
N SER A 59 14.63 15.65 -12.48
CA SER A 59 13.87 14.44 -12.82
C SER A 59 12.43 14.73 -13.23
N PHE A 60 11.86 13.83 -14.03
CA PHE A 60 10.47 13.87 -14.46
C PHE A 60 9.91 12.46 -14.57
N ILE A 61 8.72 12.25 -14.02
CA ILE A 61 7.98 10.99 -14.16
C ILE A 61 6.68 11.24 -14.93
N GLU A 62 6.37 10.36 -15.88
CA GLU A 62 5.03 10.20 -16.44
C GLU A 62 4.51 8.79 -16.17
N LEU A 63 3.20 8.66 -15.92
CA LEU A 63 2.52 7.38 -15.71
C LEU A 63 1.44 7.18 -16.77
N TYR A 64 1.48 6.02 -17.42
CA TYR A 64 0.53 5.59 -18.44
C TYR A 64 -0.24 4.35 -17.98
N ASP A 65 -1.53 4.32 -18.27
CA ASP A 65 -2.42 3.20 -17.97
C ASP A 65 -2.28 2.04 -18.99
N PRO A 66 -2.95 0.89 -18.76
CA PRO A 66 -2.89 -0.25 -19.67
C PRO A 66 -3.47 0.00 -21.07
N ALA A 67 -4.27 1.04 -21.26
CA ALA A 67 -4.76 1.46 -22.57
C ALA A 67 -3.77 2.40 -23.30
N GLY A 68 -2.68 2.78 -22.62
CA GLY A 68 -1.67 3.71 -23.12
C GLY A 68 -2.01 5.17 -22.90
N ALA A 69 -3.04 5.49 -22.12
CA ALA A 69 -3.39 6.87 -21.80
C ALA A 69 -2.51 7.39 -20.65
N LYS A 70 -1.98 8.62 -20.78
CA LYS A 70 -1.25 9.27 -19.67
C LYS A 70 -2.23 9.65 -18.57
N ILE A 71 -1.97 9.20 -17.34
CA ILE A 71 -2.84 9.42 -16.18
C ILE A 71 -2.19 10.27 -15.08
N GLY A 72 -0.90 10.57 -15.17
CA GLY A 72 -0.23 11.47 -14.23
C GLY A 72 1.19 11.79 -14.65
N GLU A 73 1.69 12.90 -14.16
CA GLU A 73 3.08 13.32 -14.31
C GLU A 73 3.50 14.20 -13.12
N ASN A 74 4.80 14.26 -12.84
CA ASN A 74 5.35 15.14 -11.80
C ASN A 74 6.86 15.33 -12.00
N ASP A 75 7.35 16.54 -11.74
CA ASP A 75 8.75 16.98 -11.82
C ASP A 75 9.41 17.18 -10.44
N ASP A 76 8.81 17.94 -9.51
CA ASP A 76 9.51 18.43 -8.30
C ASP A 76 8.87 18.04 -6.95
N GLY A 77 7.71 17.39 -6.98
CA GLY A 77 6.96 16.92 -5.79
C GLY A 77 7.71 16.05 -4.76
N GLY A 78 8.94 15.58 -5.03
CA GLY A 78 9.77 14.74 -4.15
C GLY A 78 10.82 15.48 -3.31
N GLY A 79 10.88 16.81 -3.41
CA GLY A 79 11.84 17.70 -2.73
C GLY A 79 13.13 17.91 -3.53
N GLY A 80 13.57 19.18 -3.65
CA GLY A 80 14.63 19.55 -4.59
C GLY A 80 14.15 19.41 -6.04
N THR A 81 14.95 18.78 -6.90
CA THR A 81 14.62 18.48 -8.31
C THR A 81 14.14 17.03 -8.51
N ASN A 82 13.64 16.40 -7.44
CA ASN A 82 13.21 15.00 -7.44
C ASN A 82 11.69 14.89 -7.69
N SER A 83 11.28 13.94 -8.52
CA SER A 83 9.87 13.69 -8.81
C SER A 83 9.23 12.73 -7.81
N TRP A 84 8.00 13.02 -7.41
CA TRP A 84 7.15 12.11 -6.63
C TRP A 84 5.71 12.17 -7.11
N LEU A 85 5.24 11.07 -7.70
CA LEU A 85 3.88 10.93 -8.22
C LEU A 85 3.10 9.92 -7.37
N VAL A 86 1.92 10.32 -6.89
CA VAL A 86 0.98 9.43 -6.19
C VAL A 86 -0.30 9.34 -6.99
N LYS A 87 -0.71 8.13 -7.41
CA LYS A 87 -1.85 7.96 -8.30
C LYS A 87 -2.70 6.73 -7.97
N THR A 88 -4.03 6.93 -7.88
CA THR A 88 -5.01 5.85 -7.90
C THR A 88 -5.08 5.23 -9.30
N LEU A 89 -4.87 3.94 -9.40
CA LEU A 89 -4.86 3.20 -10.66
C LEU A 89 -6.30 3.00 -11.17
N PRO A 90 -6.69 3.51 -12.35
CA PRO A 90 -8.08 3.42 -12.82
C PRO A 90 -8.51 2.01 -13.24
N SER A 91 -7.57 1.13 -13.57
CA SER A 91 -7.83 -0.19 -14.17
C SER A 91 -6.80 -1.22 -13.71
N THR A 92 -7.13 -2.51 -13.80
CA THR A 92 -6.14 -3.59 -13.59
C THR A 92 -5.43 -3.86 -14.90
N GLY A 93 -4.10 -3.99 -14.87
CA GLY A 93 -3.29 -4.28 -16.05
C GLY A 93 -1.85 -3.82 -15.91
N THR A 94 -1.12 -3.83 -17.02
CA THR A 94 0.27 -3.37 -17.07
C THR A 94 0.32 -1.86 -17.22
N TYR A 95 0.95 -1.19 -16.26
CA TYR A 95 1.22 0.24 -16.31
C TYR A 95 2.64 0.50 -16.80
N ARG A 96 2.86 1.67 -17.41
CA ARG A 96 4.18 2.11 -17.86
C ARG A 96 4.55 3.43 -17.17
N ILE A 97 5.71 3.43 -16.53
CA ILE A 97 6.37 4.62 -15.99
C ILE A 97 7.40 5.05 -17.03
N LEU A 98 7.38 6.31 -17.42
CA LEU A 98 8.44 6.92 -18.21
C LEU A 98 9.24 7.86 -17.30
N ALA A 99 10.51 7.52 -17.08
CA ALA A 99 11.47 8.36 -16.39
C ALA A 99 12.30 9.14 -17.42
N ARG A 100 12.46 10.43 -17.20
CA ARG A 100 13.28 11.31 -18.05
C ARG A 100 13.72 12.55 -17.27
N SER A 101 14.49 13.43 -17.89
CA SER A 101 14.68 14.78 -17.36
C SER A 101 13.53 15.72 -17.75
N TYR A 102 13.25 16.75 -16.93
CA TYR A 102 12.12 17.68 -17.10
C TYR A 102 12.11 18.36 -18.48
N ASN A 103 13.25 18.90 -18.89
CA ASN A 103 13.43 19.66 -20.14
C ASN A 103 14.36 18.96 -21.16
N LEU A 104 14.70 17.68 -20.94
CA LEU A 104 15.63 16.93 -21.80
C LEU A 104 17.05 17.51 -21.85
N ALA A 105 17.46 18.28 -20.83
CA ALA A 105 18.74 18.98 -20.78
C ALA A 105 19.61 18.63 -19.57
N SER A 106 19.14 17.74 -18.68
CA SER A 106 19.95 17.21 -17.57
C SER A 106 20.09 15.69 -17.66
N SER A 107 21.19 15.19 -17.09
CA SER A 107 21.57 13.77 -17.07
C SER A 107 22.04 13.38 -15.68
N GLY A 108 21.98 12.11 -15.35
CA GLY A 108 22.51 11.60 -14.09
C GLY A 108 21.83 10.32 -13.62
N ARG A 109 22.45 9.69 -12.62
CA ARG A 109 21.93 8.46 -12.01
C ARG A 109 20.81 8.76 -11.04
N TYR A 110 19.85 7.84 -10.93
CA TYR A 110 18.70 7.97 -10.05
C TYR A 110 18.27 6.62 -9.46
N ASN A 111 17.53 6.69 -8.36
CA ASN A 111 16.74 5.60 -7.79
C ASN A 111 15.27 5.79 -8.19
N LEU A 112 14.67 4.79 -8.84
CA LEU A 112 13.23 4.70 -9.06
C LEU A 112 12.62 3.74 -8.04
N GLN A 113 11.78 4.26 -7.16
CA GLN A 113 11.05 3.48 -6.16
C GLN A 113 9.57 3.40 -6.54
N LEU A 114 9.03 2.18 -6.55
CA LEU A 114 7.60 1.92 -6.63
C LEU A 114 7.11 1.39 -5.30
N ALA A 115 6.19 2.11 -4.65
CA ALA A 115 5.58 1.72 -3.38
C ALA A 115 4.06 1.77 -3.46
N MET A 116 3.40 1.01 -2.58
CA MET A 116 1.99 1.26 -2.29
C MET A 116 1.93 2.53 -1.45
N ALA A 117 1.21 3.55 -1.92
CA ALA A 117 1.06 4.77 -1.14
C ALA A 117 0.29 4.46 0.14
N ALA A 118 0.82 4.92 1.28
CA ALA A 118 0.13 4.81 2.58
C ALA A 118 -1.19 5.62 2.65
N SER A 119 -1.56 6.34 1.59
CA SER A 119 -2.81 7.10 1.44
C SER A 119 -4.06 6.22 1.30
N ASN A 120 -3.92 4.91 1.15
CA ASN A 120 -5.04 3.96 1.17
C ASN A 120 -5.23 3.22 2.51
N ASN A 121 -4.49 3.57 3.56
CA ASN A 121 -4.79 3.05 4.89
C ASN A 121 -6.01 3.79 5.46
N LEU A 122 -7.20 3.23 5.21
CA LEU A 122 -8.48 3.73 5.71
C LEU A 122 -8.47 3.90 7.24
N ALA A 123 -7.64 3.12 7.93
CA ALA A 123 -7.53 3.12 9.37
C ALA A 123 -6.51 4.14 9.92
N ARG A 124 -5.71 4.83 9.07
CA ARG A 124 -4.66 5.73 9.55
C ARG A 124 -5.25 6.95 10.25
N GLY A 125 -4.75 7.23 11.46
CA GLY A 125 -5.17 8.37 12.29
C GLY A 125 -6.62 8.27 12.78
N LYS A 126 -7.24 7.11 12.64
CA LYS A 126 -8.64 6.89 13.02
C LYS A 126 -8.76 6.54 14.51
N PRO A 127 -9.90 6.88 15.14
CA PRO A 127 -10.19 6.42 16.49
C PRO A 127 -10.17 4.90 16.55
N ALA A 128 -9.56 4.37 17.61
CA ALA A 128 -9.47 2.94 17.84
C ALA A 128 -9.75 2.62 19.30
N TYR A 129 -10.23 1.41 19.51
CA TYR A 129 -10.72 0.92 20.78
C TYR A 129 -10.24 -0.51 20.96
N ALA A 130 -10.05 -0.92 22.21
CA ALA A 130 -9.69 -2.30 22.51
C ALA A 130 -10.39 -2.78 23.78
N THR A 131 -10.44 -4.09 23.95
CA THR A 131 -10.93 -4.74 25.18
C THR A 131 -10.08 -4.36 26.38
N SER A 132 -8.77 -4.13 26.18
CA SER A 132 -7.87 -3.67 27.23
C SER A 132 -6.61 -3.01 26.67
N THR A 133 -5.88 -2.37 27.57
CA THR A 133 -4.54 -1.84 27.35
C THR A 133 -3.64 -2.34 28.48
N GLU A 134 -2.41 -2.76 28.16
CA GLU A 134 -1.43 -3.26 29.14
C GLU A 134 -1.10 -2.20 30.20
N PHE A 135 -0.69 -1.00 29.76
CA PHE A 135 -0.31 0.14 30.59
C PHE A 135 -0.41 1.47 29.79
N ASN A 136 -0.20 2.61 30.45
CA ASN A 136 -0.21 3.92 29.78
C ASN A 136 0.98 4.04 28.80
N GLY A 137 0.70 4.36 27.54
CA GLY A 137 1.69 4.48 26.49
C GLY A 137 1.59 3.39 25.41
N VAL A 138 0.65 2.46 25.51
CA VAL A 138 0.38 1.43 24.48
C VAL A 138 -1.10 1.38 24.10
N GLU A 139 -1.73 2.56 24.03
CA GLU A 139 -3.15 2.72 23.71
C GLU A 139 -3.53 2.23 22.31
N PRO A 140 -4.80 1.87 22.07
CA PRO A 140 -5.25 1.30 20.79
C PRO A 140 -4.95 2.17 19.56
N TYR A 141 -5.08 3.49 19.68
CA TYR A 141 -4.85 4.41 18.55
C TYR A 141 -3.42 4.34 18.02
N LYS A 142 -2.45 3.88 18.82
CA LYS A 142 -1.05 3.75 18.42
C LYS A 142 -0.84 2.67 17.35
N ALA A 143 -1.71 1.65 17.28
CA ALA A 143 -1.69 0.71 16.17
C ALA A 143 -2.13 1.34 14.83
N PHE A 144 -2.66 2.57 14.84
CA PHE A 144 -3.28 3.23 13.70
C PHE A 144 -2.68 4.61 13.38
N ASP A 145 -1.73 5.10 14.17
CA ASP A 145 -1.12 6.43 13.99
C ASP A 145 -0.15 6.51 12.80
N GLY A 146 0.28 5.36 12.28
CA GLY A 146 1.21 5.24 11.16
C GLY A 146 2.68 5.39 11.55
N ASN A 147 2.98 5.49 12.85
CA ASN A 147 4.32 5.44 13.39
C ASN A 147 4.68 3.98 13.75
N LEU A 148 5.83 3.51 13.30
CA LEU A 148 6.28 2.12 13.52
C LEU A 148 7.05 1.94 14.83
N SER A 149 7.29 3.02 15.60
CA SER A 149 7.89 2.94 16.93
C SER A 149 6.87 2.92 18.07
N THR A 150 5.59 3.09 17.76
CA THR A 150 4.47 3.02 18.69
C THR A 150 3.65 1.74 18.43
N ARG A 151 2.91 1.29 19.45
CA ARG A 151 2.13 0.04 19.36
C ARG A 151 0.94 0.07 20.31
N TRP A 152 -0.04 -0.77 20.03
CA TRP A 152 -0.98 -1.23 21.04
C TRP A 152 -0.47 -2.51 21.71
N SER A 153 -0.76 -2.67 23.00
CA SER A 153 -0.54 -3.90 23.75
C SER A 153 -1.74 -4.18 24.66
N SER A 154 -2.22 -5.42 24.65
CA SER A 154 -3.32 -5.86 25.51
C SER A 154 -2.86 -6.16 26.94
N ARG A 155 -3.80 -6.42 27.86
CA ARG A 155 -3.50 -7.11 29.11
C ARG A 155 -3.18 -8.60 28.88
N PHE A 156 -2.59 -9.23 29.89
CA PHE A 156 -2.22 -10.66 29.91
C PHE A 156 -3.47 -11.53 30.10
N ALA A 157 -4.38 -11.53 29.14
CA ALA A 157 -5.61 -12.30 29.18
C ALA A 157 -6.08 -12.62 27.77
N ASP A 158 -6.72 -13.78 27.60
CA ASP A 158 -7.40 -14.18 26.37
C ASP A 158 -8.91 -14.26 26.63
N PRO A 159 -9.77 -13.87 25.68
CA PRO A 159 -9.46 -13.25 24.39
C PRO A 159 -9.24 -11.72 24.49
N GLN A 160 -8.68 -11.12 23.43
CA GLN A 160 -8.58 -9.66 23.28
C GLN A 160 -9.02 -9.21 21.89
N MET A 161 -9.52 -7.99 21.82
CA MET A 161 -9.93 -7.35 20.58
C MET A 161 -9.36 -5.95 20.49
N ILE A 162 -8.91 -5.57 19.31
CA ILE A 162 -8.70 -4.17 18.93
C ILE A 162 -9.49 -3.90 17.66
N TYR A 163 -10.17 -2.75 17.60
CA TYR A 163 -10.94 -2.35 16.44
C TYR A 163 -10.80 -0.86 16.16
N VAL A 164 -10.96 -0.50 14.89
CA VAL A 164 -10.88 0.88 14.40
C VAL A 164 -12.25 1.36 13.91
N ASP A 165 -12.54 2.62 14.17
CA ASP A 165 -13.66 3.35 13.58
C ASP A 165 -13.20 4.12 12.34
N LEU A 166 -13.56 3.66 11.14
CA LEU A 166 -13.19 4.30 9.88
C LEU A 166 -13.87 5.67 9.67
N GLY A 167 -14.90 5.98 10.49
CA GLY A 167 -15.69 7.21 10.48
C GLY A 167 -16.97 7.10 9.66
N SER A 168 -17.00 6.22 8.66
CA SER A 168 -18.16 5.90 7.81
C SER A 168 -18.01 4.49 7.24
N ASN A 169 -19.06 3.94 6.62
CA ASN A 169 -18.94 2.66 5.92
C ASN A 169 -17.96 2.80 4.75
N GLN A 170 -16.88 2.02 4.80
CA GLN A 170 -15.87 1.92 3.75
C GLN A 170 -15.87 0.50 3.21
N THR A 171 -15.60 0.35 1.91
CA THR A 171 -15.46 -0.96 1.28
C THR A 171 -13.99 -1.38 1.29
N PHE A 172 -13.68 -2.50 1.92
CA PHE A 172 -12.31 -3.01 2.10
C PHE A 172 -12.25 -4.53 1.97
N ASN A 173 -11.10 -5.07 1.56
CA ASN A 173 -10.86 -6.51 1.38
C ASN A 173 -9.49 -6.95 1.89
N GLN A 174 -8.75 -6.03 2.51
CA GLN A 174 -7.43 -6.32 3.02
C GLN A 174 -7.21 -5.64 4.36
N VAL A 175 -6.62 -6.40 5.27
CA VAL A 175 -6.08 -5.92 6.54
C VAL A 175 -4.62 -6.34 6.60
N VAL A 176 -3.74 -5.40 6.94
CA VAL A 176 -2.34 -5.70 7.24
C VAL A 176 -2.15 -5.55 8.74
N LEU A 177 -1.59 -6.58 9.38
CA LEU A 177 -1.16 -6.53 10.77
C LEU A 177 0.37 -6.57 10.80
N ARG A 178 0.96 -5.78 11.67
CA ARG A 178 2.38 -5.85 12.03
C ARG A 178 2.46 -6.12 13.51
N TRP A 179 2.88 -7.32 13.85
CA TRP A 179 3.04 -7.76 15.23
C TRP A 179 4.42 -7.37 15.77
N GLU A 180 4.48 -7.18 17.09
CA GLU A 180 5.75 -7.30 17.82
C GLU A 180 6.13 -8.79 18.00
N ALA A 181 7.22 -9.05 18.72
CA ALA A 181 7.57 -10.40 19.19
C ALA A 181 6.43 -11.10 19.96
N ALA A 182 5.51 -10.32 20.56
CA ALA A 182 4.32 -10.82 21.22
C ALA A 182 3.10 -10.72 20.27
N TYR A 183 2.61 -11.86 19.79
CA TYR A 183 1.58 -11.95 18.75
C TYR A 183 0.49 -12.98 19.05
N ALA A 184 -0.61 -12.90 18.28
CA ALA A 184 -1.68 -13.89 18.35
C ALA A 184 -1.37 -15.10 17.48
N ARG A 185 -1.39 -16.30 18.06
CA ARG A 185 -1.31 -17.56 17.32
C ARG A 185 -2.67 -17.96 16.75
N ARG A 186 -3.76 -17.70 17.50
CA ARG A 186 -5.13 -17.93 17.02
C ARG A 186 -5.88 -16.61 17.02
N PHE A 187 -6.30 -16.16 15.85
CA PHE A 187 -7.02 -14.90 15.69
C PHE A 187 -7.83 -14.85 14.41
N GLY A 188 -8.73 -13.87 14.33
CA GLY A 188 -9.47 -13.57 13.11
C GLY A 188 -9.68 -12.09 12.89
N ILE A 189 -10.04 -11.76 11.65
CA ILE A 189 -10.46 -10.43 11.23
C ILE A 189 -11.99 -10.40 11.18
N TYR A 190 -12.56 -9.37 11.78
CA TYR A 190 -14.00 -9.18 11.88
C TYR A 190 -14.39 -7.78 11.40
N TYR A 191 -15.63 -7.64 10.95
CA TYR A 191 -16.27 -6.34 10.71
C TYR A 191 -17.62 -6.26 11.42
N TRP A 192 -18.06 -5.06 11.77
CA TRP A 192 -19.40 -4.84 12.31
C TRP A 192 -20.40 -4.69 11.18
N ASN A 193 -21.44 -5.52 11.14
CA ASN A 193 -22.46 -5.48 10.08
C ASN A 193 -23.68 -4.58 10.41
N GLY A 194 -23.64 -3.86 11.55
CA GLY A 194 -24.78 -3.09 12.07
C GLY A 194 -25.49 -3.74 13.26
N SER A 195 -25.30 -5.05 13.47
CA SER A 195 -25.95 -5.81 14.55
C SER A 195 -25.01 -6.75 15.33
N GLN A 196 -24.01 -7.29 14.65
CA GLN A 196 -23.05 -8.23 15.23
C GLN A 196 -21.72 -8.17 14.49
N TRP A 197 -20.67 -8.64 15.15
CA TRP A 197 -19.37 -8.87 14.52
C TRP A 197 -19.43 -10.10 13.62
N ARG A 198 -18.95 -9.97 12.38
CA ARG A 198 -18.91 -11.04 11.37
C ARG A 198 -17.46 -11.33 11.02
N ASN A 199 -17.08 -12.60 11.04
CA ASN A 199 -15.75 -13.04 10.64
C ASN A 199 -15.60 -12.96 9.11
N VAL A 200 -14.44 -12.49 8.64
CA VAL A 200 -14.06 -12.53 7.20
C VAL A 200 -12.82 -13.39 6.96
N TRP A 201 -12.06 -13.70 8.01
CA TRP A 201 -10.85 -14.51 7.93
C TRP A 201 -10.43 -15.02 9.32
N TRP A 202 -9.84 -16.21 9.40
CA TRP A 202 -9.37 -16.85 10.64
C TRP A 202 -8.09 -17.66 10.41
N THR A 203 -7.23 -17.73 11.43
CA THR A 203 -6.12 -18.68 11.52
C THR A 203 -5.99 -19.27 12.93
N ASP A 204 -5.55 -20.52 13.01
CA ASP A 204 -5.12 -21.16 14.26
C ASP A 204 -3.59 -21.23 14.41
N ASN A 205 -2.83 -20.78 13.40
CA ASN A 205 -1.38 -20.93 13.30
C ASN A 205 -0.69 -19.63 12.85
N GLY A 206 -1.05 -18.49 13.44
CA GLY A 206 -0.33 -17.24 13.25
C GLY A 206 1.14 -17.39 13.61
N ASP A 207 2.00 -16.78 12.80
CA ASP A 207 3.47 -16.82 12.89
C ASP A 207 4.10 -15.49 13.33
N GLY A 208 3.28 -14.44 13.49
CA GLY A 208 3.71 -13.12 13.92
C GLY A 208 4.28 -12.30 12.76
N GLY A 209 5.14 -11.32 13.05
CA GLY A 209 5.72 -10.47 12.00
C GLY A 209 4.68 -9.66 11.23
N ASN A 210 4.76 -9.67 9.89
CA ASN A 210 3.86 -8.91 9.03
C ASN A 210 2.85 -9.82 8.32
N ASP A 211 1.57 -9.71 8.69
CA ASP A 211 0.48 -10.40 8.03
C ASP A 211 -0.20 -9.49 7.01
N THR A 212 -0.36 -9.97 5.78
CA THR A 212 -1.24 -9.33 4.78
C THR A 212 -2.42 -10.25 4.50
N ILE A 213 -3.56 -9.91 5.07
CA ILE A 213 -4.77 -10.73 5.04
C ILE A 213 -5.71 -10.18 3.97
N THR A 214 -6.17 -11.03 3.06
CA THR A 214 -7.13 -10.67 2.01
C THR A 214 -8.38 -11.55 2.09
N PHE A 215 -9.54 -10.97 1.77
CA PHE A 215 -10.86 -11.63 1.86
C PHE A 215 -11.83 -11.09 0.81
N THR A 216 -13.04 -11.65 0.71
CA THR A 216 -14.09 -11.08 -0.15
C THR A 216 -14.45 -9.67 0.34
N PRO A 217 -14.51 -8.65 -0.54
CA PRO A 217 -14.87 -7.28 -0.16
C PRO A 217 -16.10 -7.18 0.75
N VAL A 218 -15.97 -6.42 1.83
CA VAL A 218 -17.09 -6.06 2.73
C VAL A 218 -17.17 -4.54 2.88
N SER A 219 -18.35 -4.03 3.17
CA SER A 219 -18.57 -2.61 3.48
C SER A 219 -18.94 -2.45 4.95
N ALA A 220 -18.13 -1.74 5.72
CA ALA A 220 -18.35 -1.53 7.15
C ALA A 220 -17.61 -0.30 7.67
N ARG A 221 -18.10 0.26 8.78
CA ARG A 221 -17.44 1.35 9.52
C ARG A 221 -16.42 0.85 10.54
N TYR A 222 -16.64 -0.34 11.12
CA TYR A 222 -15.76 -0.90 12.14
C TYR A 222 -15.10 -2.20 11.67
N VAL A 223 -13.79 -2.30 11.91
CA VAL A 223 -12.96 -3.46 11.57
C VAL A 223 -12.14 -3.85 12.79
N ALA A 224 -12.08 -5.14 13.11
CA ALA A 224 -11.45 -5.66 14.31
C ALA A 224 -10.46 -6.80 14.01
N MET A 225 -9.40 -6.85 14.81
CA MET A 225 -8.63 -8.07 15.05
C MET A 225 -9.10 -8.66 16.39
N TYR A 226 -9.47 -9.94 16.38
CA TYR A 226 -9.90 -10.68 17.56
C TYR A 226 -8.96 -11.86 17.81
N GLY A 227 -8.13 -11.78 18.85
CA GLY A 227 -7.16 -12.79 19.25
C GLY A 227 -7.70 -13.65 20.40
N VAL A 228 -7.62 -14.97 20.25
CA VAL A 228 -8.12 -15.94 21.24
C VAL A 228 -7.03 -16.80 21.85
N GLN A 229 -5.83 -16.82 21.26
CA GLN A 229 -4.67 -17.49 21.86
C GLN A 229 -3.39 -16.77 21.47
N ARG A 230 -2.56 -16.48 22.46
CA ARG A 230 -1.21 -15.92 22.31
C ARG A 230 -0.21 -16.99 21.85
N SER A 231 0.89 -16.57 21.23
CA SER A 231 1.94 -17.48 20.77
C SER A 231 2.71 -18.18 21.90
N THR A 232 2.95 -17.46 22.99
CA THR A 232 3.67 -17.94 24.17
C THR A 232 2.73 -18.05 25.37
N ALA A 233 3.03 -18.99 26.28
CA ALA A 233 2.27 -19.15 27.53
C ALA A 233 2.39 -17.94 28.47
N TYR A 234 3.40 -17.08 28.25
CA TYR A 234 3.66 -15.81 28.91
C TYR A 234 3.74 -14.70 27.84
N GLY A 235 3.07 -13.55 28.00
CA GLY A 235 2.98 -12.50 26.96
C GLY A 235 1.60 -11.91 26.70
N TYR A 236 1.58 -10.87 25.86
CA TYR A 236 0.42 -10.05 25.51
C TYR A 236 0.12 -10.18 24.01
N PHE A 237 -1.00 -9.65 23.52
CA PHE A 237 -1.12 -9.36 22.09
C PHE A 237 -0.56 -7.96 21.85
N SER A 238 0.46 -7.82 20.99
CA SER A 238 1.03 -6.52 20.68
C SER A 238 1.14 -6.28 19.18
N ILE A 239 0.46 -5.23 18.74
CA ILE A 239 0.39 -4.83 17.33
C ILE A 239 1.04 -3.46 17.19
N ILE A 240 2.12 -3.42 16.41
CA ILE A 240 2.85 -2.22 16.00
C ILE A 240 1.96 -1.40 15.07
N ARG A 241 1.33 -2.06 14.11
CA ARG A 241 0.51 -1.38 13.12
C ARG A 241 -0.60 -2.28 12.59
N THR A 242 -1.79 -1.72 12.48
CA THR A 242 -2.87 -2.25 11.67
C THR A 242 -3.15 -1.27 10.52
N SER A 243 -3.40 -1.79 9.33
CA SER A 243 -3.97 -0.98 8.25
C SER A 243 -5.11 -1.72 7.57
N CYS A 244 -6.17 -0.99 7.25
CA CYS A 244 -7.25 -1.48 6.39
C CYS A 244 -7.10 -0.83 5.01
N THR A 245 -7.11 -1.61 3.94
CA THR A 245 -6.94 -1.11 2.57
C THR A 245 -8.17 -1.42 1.72
N VAL A 246 -8.54 -0.47 0.86
CA VAL A 246 -9.80 -0.43 0.07
C VAL A 246 -9.95 -1.65 -0.83
N ALA A 247 -11.17 -2.17 -0.92
CA ALA A 247 -11.59 -3.16 -1.89
C ALA A 247 -12.20 -2.45 -3.09
N TYR A 248 -11.76 -2.82 -4.29
CA TYR A 248 -12.48 -2.47 -5.51
C TYR A 248 -13.19 -3.70 -6.06
N SER A 249 -14.50 -3.58 -6.24
CA SER A 249 -15.35 -4.55 -6.92
C SER A 249 -15.21 -4.39 -8.44
N GLY A 250 -14.23 -5.06 -9.04
CA GLY A 250 -14.23 -5.22 -10.49
C GLY A 250 -15.16 -6.36 -10.87
N HIS A 251 -16.45 -6.09 -11.19
CA HIS A 251 -17.28 -6.79 -12.19
C HIS A 251 -18.72 -6.25 -12.20
N ARG A 252 -19.06 -5.44 -13.20
CA ARG A 252 -20.35 -5.56 -13.90
C ARG A 252 -20.02 -6.01 -15.31
N ALA A 253 -20.04 -7.32 -15.53
CA ALA A 253 -20.10 -7.84 -16.89
C ALA A 253 -21.46 -7.41 -17.46
N HIS A 254 -21.43 -6.41 -18.34
CA HIS A 254 -22.52 -6.18 -19.27
C HIS A 254 -22.59 -7.40 -20.18
N ILE A 255 -23.55 -8.29 -19.93
CA ILE A 255 -23.97 -9.25 -20.94
C ILE A 255 -24.95 -8.49 -21.83
N ASN A 256 -24.47 -8.12 -23.02
CA ASN A 256 -25.34 -7.68 -24.11
C ASN A 256 -26.29 -8.83 -24.45
N SER A 257 -27.60 -8.63 -24.29
CA SER A 257 -28.58 -9.48 -24.93
C SER A 257 -28.69 -9.06 -26.39
N HIS A 258 -28.09 -9.85 -27.27
CA HIS A 258 -28.52 -9.99 -28.66
C HIS A 258 -28.95 -11.45 -28.84
N ILE A 259 -30.26 -11.67 -28.89
CA ILE A 259 -31.04 -12.37 -29.92
C ILE A 259 -32.47 -11.81 -29.77
#